data_AF-A0A1W4XRM0-F1
#
_entry.id   AF-A0A1W4XRM0-F1
#
_cell.length_a   1.000
_cell.length_b   1.000
_cell.length_c   1.000
_cell.angle_alpha   90.00
_cell.angle_beta   90.00
_cell.angle_gamma   90.00
#
_symmetry.space_group_name_H-M   'P 1'
#
loop_
_entity.id
_entity.type
_entity.pdbx_description
1 polymer ?
#
loop_
_entity_poly.entity_id
_entity_poly.type
_entity_poly.pdbx_seq_one_letter_code
_entity_poly.pdbx_strand_id
1 'polypeptide(L)' 'MLYANENRKKMAEQFPQESNKDISKRLGKSWKCLDESEKVKYFAKAKDIGVEHKKRYPTPQLHILKYNQCIIS' A
#
# COMPACT_ATOMS: atom_id res chain seq x y z
N MET A 1 -1.19 0.90 0.11
CA MET A 1 -0.41 1.56 1.18
C MET A 1 1.05 1.16 1.05
N LEU A 2 1.96 2.13 0.94
CA LEU A 2 3.39 1.90 0.69
C LEU A 2 4.05 1.00 1.76
N TYR A 3 3.85 1.35 3.03
CA TYR A 3 4.35 0.58 4.17
C TYR A 3 3.87 -0.88 4.15
N ALA A 4 2.56 -1.09 3.98
CA ALA A 4 1.97 -2.42 3.99
C ALA A 4 2.46 -3.28 2.82
N ASN A 5 2.72 -2.69 1.64
CA ASN A 5 3.21 -3.45 0.49
C ASN A 5 4.65 -3.93 0.68
N GLU A 6 5.56 -3.04 1.13
CA GLU A 6 6.95 -3.41 1.40
C GLU A 6 7.06 -4.46 2.51
N ASN A 7 6.34 -4.24 3.61
CA ASN A 7 6.41 -5.13 4.77
C ASN A 7 5.62 -6.43 4.55
N ARG A 8 4.56 -6.43 3.74
CA ARG A 8 3.85 -7.68 3.37
C ARG A 8 4.77 -8.60 2.58
N LYS A 9 5.52 -8.08 1.60
CA LYS A 9 6.45 -8.90 0.82
C LYS A 9 7.50 -9.54 1.72
N LYS A 10 8.15 -8.73 2.58
CA LYS A 10 9.13 -9.22 3.57
C LYS A 10 8.55 -10.26 4.53
N MET A 11 7.33 -10.06 5.01
CA MET A 11 6.66 -10.99 5.92
C MET A 11 6.25 -12.28 5.21
N ALA A 12 5.80 -12.22 3.96
CA ALA A 12 5.48 -13.40 3.17
C ALA A 12 6.73 -14.22 2.83
N GLU A 13 7.87 -13.56 2.61
CA GLU A 13 9.16 -14.24 2.41
C GLU A 13 9.66 -14.92 3.71
N GLN A 14 9.43 -14.31 4.87
CA GLN A 14 9.82 -14.89 6.17
C GLN A 14 8.83 -15.95 6.68
N PHE A 15 7.55 -15.80 6.38
CA PHE A 15 6.47 -16.68 6.82
C PHE A 15 5.64 -17.17 5.63
N PRO A 16 6.22 -18.02 4.75
CA PRO A 16 5.51 -18.51 3.56
C PRO A 16 4.29 -19.39 3.90
N GLN A 17 4.22 -19.90 5.14
CA GLN A 17 3.09 -20.68 5.66
C GLN A 17 1.98 -19.81 6.26
N GLU A 18 2.25 -18.55 6.60
CA GLU A 18 1.20 -17.67 7.12
C GLU A 18 0.32 -17.15 5.99
N SER A 19 -0.99 -17.16 6.23
CA SER A 19 -1.93 -16.57 5.30
C SER A 19 -1.73 -15.06 5.22
N ASN A 20 -1.91 -14.50 4.02
CA ASN A 20 -1.98 -13.05 3.80
C ASN A 20 -2.96 -12.33 4.75
N LYS A 21 -3.99 -13.05 5.23
CA LYS A 21 -4.96 -12.54 6.22
C LYS A 21 -4.29 -12.22 7.56
N ASP A 22 -3.43 -13.10 8.06
CA ASP A 22 -2.76 -12.94 9.35
C ASP A 22 -1.54 -12.02 9.25
N ILE A 23 -0.81 -12.07 8.12
CA ILE A 23 0.20 -11.07 7.78
C ILE A 23 -0.42 -9.66 7.79
N SER A 24 -1.60 -9.47 7.18
CA SER A 24 -2.26 -8.15 7.15
C SER A 24 -2.69 -7.67 8.55
N LYS A 25 -3.14 -8.57 9.43
CA LYS A 25 -3.42 -8.21 10.83
C LYS A 25 -2.15 -7.78 11.57
N ARG A 26 -1.05 -8.51 11.39
CA ARG A 26 0.25 -8.21 12.00
C ARG A 26 0.79 -6.86 11.52
N LEU A 27 0.70 -6.60 10.21
CA LEU A 27 1.08 -5.32 9.61
C LEU A 27 0.29 -4.15 10.18
N GLY A 28 -1.02 -4.30 10.37
CA GLY A 28 -1.86 -3.26 10.98
C GLY A 28 -1.44 -2.93 12.42
N LYS A 29 -1.08 -3.94 13.22
CA LYS A 29 -0.55 -3.74 14.56
C LYS A 29 0.83 -3.07 14.53
N SER A 30 1.73 -3.55 13.67
CA SER A 30 3.09 -3.00 13.50
C SER A 30 3.06 -1.53 13.07
N TRP A 31 2.14 -1.16 12.17
CA TRP A 31 1.94 0.23 11.75
C TRP A 31 1.51 1.13 12.90
N LYS A 32 0.63 0.65 13.79
CA LYS A 32 0.22 1.43 14.97
C LYS A 32 1.40 1.65 15.93
N CYS A 33 2.21 0.61 16.15
CA CYS A 33 3.41 0.65 16.99
C CYS A 33 4.61 1.34 16.35
N LEU A 34 4.54 1.72 15.08
CA LEU A 34 5.65 2.41 14.39
C LEU A 34 5.90 3.78 15.02
N ASP A 35 7.17 4.16 15.07
CA ASP A 35 7.60 5.49 15.51
C ASP A 35 7.05 6.58 14.58
N GLU A 36 6.77 7.76 15.14
CA GLU A 36 6.28 8.90 14.37
C GLU A 36 7.29 9.32 13.29
N SER A 37 8.59 9.20 13.58
CA SER A 37 9.67 9.51 12.63
C SER A 37 9.59 8.64 11.37
N GLU A 38 9.29 7.35 11.54
CA GLU A 38 9.14 6.42 10.42
C GLU A 38 7.82 6.66 9.67
N LYS A 39 6.72 6.92 10.40
CA LYS A 39 5.44 7.30 9.79
C LYS A 39 5.59 8.52 8.89
N VAL A 40 6.29 9.57 9.36
CA VAL A 40 6.56 10.80 8.59
C VAL A 40 7.28 10.50 7.28
N LYS A 41 8.29 9.61 7.27
CA LYS A 41 8.96 9.18 6.03
C LYS A 41 7.98 8.52 5.05
N TYR A 42 7.09 7.67 5.54
CA TYR A 42 6.07 7.03 4.70
C TYR A 42 5.04 8.02 4.16
N PHE A 43 4.64 9.03 4.94
CA PHE A 43 3.77 10.11 4.48
C PHE A 43 4.45 11.00 3.43
N ALA A 44 5.73 11.34 3.63
CA ALA A 44 6.51 12.10 2.67
C ALA A 44 6.64 11.34 1.33
N LYS A 45 6.96 10.05 1.37
CA LYS A 45 6.99 9.19 0.18
C LYS A 45 5.61 9.08 -0.50
N ALA A 46 4.54 8.94 0.27
CA ALA A 46 3.18 8.91 -0.28
C ALA A 46 2.79 10.25 -0.94
N LYS A 47 3.23 11.38 -0.36
CA LYS A 47 3.04 12.72 -0.94
C LYS A 47 3.81 12.86 -2.25
N ASP A 48 5.06 12.40 -2.29
CA ASP A 48 5.90 12.44 -3.49
C ASP A 48 5.30 11.62 -4.64
N ILE A 49 4.89 10.38 -4.35
CA ILE A 49 4.16 9.52 -5.29
C ILE A 49 2.86 10.21 -5.76
N GLY A 50 2.12 10.86 -4.86
CA GLY A 50 0.92 11.61 -5.21
C GLY A 50 1.20 12.79 -6.14
N VAL A 51 2.31 13.51 -5.95
CA VAL A 51 2.74 14.60 -6.83
C VAL A 51 3.17 14.07 -8.19
N GLU A 52 3.93 12.98 -8.23
CA GLU A 52 4.31 12.31 -9.48
C GLU A 52 3.08 11.82 -10.24
N HIS A 53 2.13 11.19 -9.55
CA HIS A 53 0.86 10.76 -10.16
C HIS A 53 0.06 11.92 -10.73
N LYS A 54 -0.05 13.06 -10.01
CA LYS A 54 -0.72 14.26 -10.53
C LYS A 54 0.00 14.86 -11.74
N LYS A 55 1.33 14.80 -11.77
CA LYS A 55 2.15 15.28 -12.90
C LYS A 55 2.02 14.37 -14.12
N ARG A 56 2.01 13.05 -13.90
CA ARG A 56 1.89 12.04 -14.97
C ARG A 56 0.46 11.87 -15.46
N TYR A 57 -0.53 12.12 -14.61
CA TYR A 57 -1.96 12.06 -14.90
C TYR A 57 -2.63 13.36 -14.45
N PRO A 58 -2.55 14.44 -15.26
CA PRO A 58 -3.10 15.75 -14.92
C PRO A 58 -4.64 15.80 -14.97
N THR A 59 -5.27 14.74 -15.47
CA THR A 59 -6.73 14.58 -15.45
C THR A 59 -7.10 13.68 -14.26
N PRO A 60 -8.07 14.06 -13.42
CA PRO A 60 -8.52 13.23 -12.31
C PRO A 60 -9.30 12.01 -12.84
N GLN A 61 -8.61 11.06 -13.47
CA GLN A 61 -9.19 9.75 -13.71
C GLN A 61 -9.31 9.05 -12.35
N LEU A 62 -10.51 9.12 -11.79
CA LEU A 62 -11.07 8.10 -10.91
C LEU A 62 -10.78 6.72 -11.52
N HIS A 63 -9.65 6.13 -11.17
CA HIS A 63 -9.30 4.75 -11.51
C HIS A 63 -10.10 3.79 -10.61
N ILE A 64 -11.41 3.93 -10.61
CA ILE A 64 -12.38 2.97 -10.07
C ILE A 64 -12.93 2.10 -11.22
N LEU A 65 -12.67 2.47 -12.49
CA LEU A 65 -13.29 1.82 -13.65
C LEU A 65 -12.49 0.68 -14.30
N LYS A 66 -11.29 0.32 -13.83
CA LYS A 66 -10.62 -0.90 -14.36
C LYS A 66 -10.97 -2.18 -13.63
N TYR A 67 -11.67 -2.12 -12.49
CA TYR A 67 -12.10 -3.32 -11.78
C TYR A 67 -13.46 -3.87 -12.25
N ASN A 68 -14.27 -3.06 -12.94
CA ASN A 68 -15.61 -3.47 -13.40
C ASN A 68 -15.69 -3.91 -14.88
N GLN A 69 -14.58 -3.87 -15.64
CA GLN A 69 -14.58 -4.32 -17.04
C GLN A 69 -14.11 -5.78 -17.21
N CYS A 70 -13.71 -6.47 -16.15
CA CYS A 70 -13.32 -7.89 -16.19
C CYS A 70 -14.39 -8.87 -15.64
N ILE A 71 -15.59 -8.40 -15.27
CA ILE A 71 -16.68 -9.27 -14.77
C ILE A 71 -17.84 -9.39 -15.76
N ILE A 72 -17.79 -8.71 -16.91
CA ILE A 72 -18.75 -8.90 -18.01
C ILE A 72 -17.98 -9.08 -19.32
N SER A 73 -17.42 -10.27 -19.51
CA SER A 73 -17.06 -10.84 -20.81
C SER A 73 -17.05 -12.36 -20.73
#